data_AF-A2F264-F1
#
_entry.id   AF-A2F264-F1
#
_cell.length_a   1.000
_cell.length_b   1.000
_cell.length_c   1.000
_cell.angle_alpha   90.00
_cell.angle_beta   90.00
_cell.angle_gamma   90.00
#
_symmetry.space_group_name_H-M   'P 1'
#
loop_
_entity.id
_entity.type
_entity.pdbx_description
1 polymer ?
#
loop_
_entity_poly.entity_id
_entity_poly.type
_entity_poly.pdbx_seq_one_letter_code
_entity_poly.pdbx_strand_id
1 'polypeptide(L)'
;MLASASRFATNVLIFNASPRAYGNTYKLLEQVKKGVESKGKTAELVQLSQLKFDGCIACLECKLKGKESKPGCVVQDDFTQYIDRIKDVDAFVLGSPVYWSNLSSLYYKAYEKIMYSFHNYDNDKPYKMTRPIKTGLIFSGGAPKDYFDNGYKAMCKQQSDILKFIFKGHSEYMTMPSQLLLPDTSRLHIPSERIEEKKTFNAEHLEELKQNAFEMGVRLASE
;
A
#
# COMPACT_ATOMS: atom_id res chain seq x y z
N MET A 1 -26.51 -7.44 -20.92
CA MET A 1 -25.25 -7.01 -21.53
C MET A 1 -25.12 -5.51 -21.30
N LEU A 2 -24.33 -5.11 -20.30
CA LEU A 2 -24.02 -3.70 -20.05
C LEU A 2 -22.61 -3.42 -20.53
N ALA A 3 -22.49 -2.28 -21.20
CA ALA A 3 -21.39 -1.90 -22.05
C ALA A 3 -20.01 -1.90 -21.38
N SER A 4 -19.04 -2.38 -22.15
CA SER A 4 -17.61 -2.21 -21.97
C SER A 4 -17.24 -0.73 -21.80
N ALA A 5 -17.20 -0.26 -20.56
CA ALA A 5 -16.25 0.79 -20.20
C ALA A 5 -14.87 0.16 -20.31
N SER A 6 -13.95 0.81 -21.03
CA SER A 6 -12.55 0.43 -21.12
C SER A 6 -11.98 0.23 -19.71
N ARG A 7 -12.05 -1.00 -19.18
CA ARG A 7 -11.25 -1.40 -18.03
C ARG A 7 -9.82 -1.14 -18.47
N PHE A 8 -9.11 -0.28 -17.74
CA PHE A 8 -7.67 -0.24 -17.86
C PHE A 8 -7.15 -1.69 -17.87
N ALA A 9 -6.15 -1.99 -18.68
CA ALA A 9 -5.64 -3.35 -18.80
C ALA A 9 -5.23 -3.95 -17.43
N THR A 10 -5.00 -3.10 -16.42
CA THR A 10 -4.66 -3.41 -15.01
C THR A 10 -5.89 -3.64 -14.12
N ASN A 11 -5.97 -4.80 -13.45
CA ASN A 11 -6.97 -5.10 -12.43
C ASN A 11 -6.57 -4.67 -11.02
N VAL A 12 -5.28 -4.71 -10.68
CA VAL A 12 -4.76 -4.38 -9.35
C VAL A 12 -3.56 -3.43 -9.44
N LEU A 13 -3.61 -2.33 -8.70
CA LEU A 13 -2.46 -1.41 -8.54
C LEU A 13 -1.70 -1.75 -7.26
N ILE A 14 -0.37 -1.86 -7.34
CA ILE A 14 0.48 -2.20 -6.20
C ILE A 14 1.55 -1.12 -6.06
N PHE A 15 1.49 -0.33 -4.99
CA PHE A 15 2.41 0.79 -4.77
C PHE A 15 3.48 0.42 -3.74
N ASN A 16 4.75 0.47 -4.14
CA ASN A 16 5.87 0.34 -3.23
C ASN A 16 6.33 1.72 -2.74
N ALA A 17 6.02 2.04 -1.50
CA ALA A 17 6.47 3.25 -0.81
C ALA A 17 7.83 3.10 -0.12
N SER A 18 8.50 1.94 -0.23
CA SER A 18 9.91 1.84 0.15
C SER A 18 10.76 2.67 -0.82
N PRO A 19 11.71 3.49 -0.34
CA PRO A 19 12.66 4.17 -1.22
C PRO A 19 13.58 3.18 -1.97
N ARG A 20 13.70 1.94 -1.48
CA ARG A 20 14.52 0.87 -2.08
C ARG A 20 13.67 0.02 -3.03
N ALA A 21 14.05 0.00 -4.31
CA ALA A 21 13.31 -0.64 -5.41
C ALA A 21 13.31 -2.18 -5.39
N TYR A 22 14.17 -2.83 -4.59
CA TYR A 22 14.25 -4.30 -4.46
C TYR A 22 14.43 -4.75 -3.00
N GLY A 23 14.00 -3.88 -2.07
CA GLY A 23 14.08 -4.15 -0.63
C GLY A 23 13.04 -5.17 -0.16
N ASN A 24 12.97 -5.39 1.15
CA ASN A 24 12.09 -6.41 1.70
C ASN A 24 10.60 -6.12 1.40
N THR A 25 10.15 -4.86 1.51
CA THR A 25 8.77 -4.47 1.14
C THR A 25 8.44 -4.86 -0.30
N TYR A 26 9.35 -4.58 -1.24
CA TYR A 26 9.19 -4.94 -2.65
C TYR A 26 9.02 -6.44 -2.83
N LYS A 27 9.85 -7.27 -2.15
CA LYS A 27 9.79 -8.73 -2.27
C LYS A 27 8.41 -9.29 -1.91
N LEU A 28 7.73 -8.76 -0.89
CA LEU A 28 6.37 -9.17 -0.56
C LEU A 28 5.34 -8.64 -1.56
N LEU A 29 5.47 -7.38 -2.00
CA LEU A 29 4.58 -6.82 -3.03
C LEU A 29 4.68 -7.58 -4.36
N GLU A 30 5.86 -8.11 -4.70
CA GLU A 30 6.04 -8.99 -5.86
C GLU A 30 5.27 -10.32 -5.69
N GLN A 31 5.20 -10.87 -4.47
CA GLN A 31 4.37 -12.05 -4.21
C GLN A 31 2.88 -11.73 -4.33
N VAL A 32 2.43 -10.58 -3.83
CA VAL A 32 1.06 -10.11 -4.09
C VAL A 32 0.78 -10.05 -5.59
N LYS A 33 1.69 -9.47 -6.39
CA LYS A 33 1.57 -9.42 -7.85
C LYS A 33 1.39 -10.82 -8.45
N LYS A 34 2.24 -11.77 -8.06
CA LYS A 34 2.15 -13.18 -8.49
C LYS A 34 0.83 -13.83 -8.09
N GLY A 35 0.34 -13.53 -6.89
CA GLY A 35 -0.95 -13.99 -6.40
C GLY A 35 -2.12 -13.49 -7.25
N VAL A 36 -2.09 -12.21 -7.62
CA VAL A 36 -3.09 -11.62 -8.54
C VAL A 36 -3.03 -12.29 -9.92
N GLU A 37 -1.83 -12.44 -10.48
CA GLU A 37 -1.60 -13.04 -11.80
C GLU A 37 -2.03 -14.51 -11.86
N SER A 38 -1.91 -15.24 -10.75
CA SER A 38 -2.39 -16.64 -10.65
C SER A 38 -3.91 -16.78 -10.84
N LYS A 39 -4.68 -15.70 -10.70
CA LYS A 39 -6.12 -15.64 -10.94
C LYS A 39 -6.49 -15.17 -12.36
N GLY A 40 -5.51 -15.06 -13.26
CA GLY A 40 -5.74 -14.56 -14.62
C GLY A 40 -6.04 -13.06 -14.67
N LYS A 41 -5.73 -12.33 -13.60
CA LYS A 41 -5.88 -10.88 -13.48
C LYS A 41 -4.53 -10.21 -13.67
N THR A 42 -4.53 -8.95 -14.05
CA THR A 42 -3.30 -8.17 -14.25
C THR A 42 -2.99 -7.29 -13.05
N ALA A 43 -1.70 -7.15 -12.73
CA ALA A 43 -1.24 -6.26 -11.67
C ALA A 43 -0.08 -5.38 -12.15
N GLU A 44 -0.12 -4.10 -11.78
CA GLU A 44 0.99 -3.16 -11.98
C GLU A 44 1.65 -2.85 -10.65
N LEU A 45 2.96 -3.10 -10.55
CA LEU A 45 3.76 -2.73 -9.38
C LEU A 45 4.52 -1.45 -9.67
N VAL A 46 4.17 -0.39 -8.94
CA VAL A 46 4.67 0.97 -9.11
C VAL A 46 5.67 1.29 -8.00
N GLN A 47 6.88 1.66 -8.39
CA GLN A 47 7.92 2.10 -7.46
C GLN A 47 7.77 3.61 -7.19
N LEU A 48 7.21 4.00 -6.04
CA LEU A 48 6.92 5.41 -5.77
C LEU A 48 8.17 6.29 -5.74
N SER A 49 9.33 5.76 -5.34
CA SER A 49 10.58 6.53 -5.32
C SER A 49 11.12 6.91 -6.70
N GLN A 50 10.55 6.34 -7.77
CA GLN A 50 10.89 6.71 -9.16
C GLN A 50 9.95 7.76 -9.74
N LEU A 51 8.85 8.08 -9.06
CA LEU A 51 7.89 9.09 -9.49
C LEU A 51 8.31 10.48 -8.98
N LYS A 52 8.10 11.51 -9.80
CA LYS A 52 8.21 12.91 -9.41
C LYS A 52 6.86 13.40 -8.92
N PHE A 53 6.65 13.34 -7.61
CA PHE A 53 5.42 13.80 -6.97
C PHE A 53 5.64 14.22 -5.52
N ASP A 54 4.73 15.06 -5.03
CA ASP A 54 4.71 15.54 -3.65
C ASP A 54 3.42 15.17 -2.92
N GLY A 55 3.37 15.48 -1.63
CA GLY A 55 2.18 15.25 -0.81
C GLY A 55 1.04 16.19 -1.15
N CYS A 56 -0.09 16.02 -0.46
CA CYS A 56 -1.23 16.91 -0.66
C CYS A 56 -0.90 18.31 -0.14
N ILE A 57 -1.07 19.34 -0.96
CA ILE A 57 -0.92 20.75 -0.53
C ILE A 57 -2.18 21.35 0.11
N ALA A 58 -3.20 20.51 0.38
CA ALA A 58 -4.47 20.91 0.98
C ALA A 58 -5.16 22.12 0.29
N CYS A 59 -5.06 22.24 -1.04
CA CYS A 59 -5.73 23.31 -1.78
C CYS A 59 -7.27 23.21 -1.79
N LEU A 60 -7.82 22.07 -1.34
CA LEU A 60 -9.25 21.77 -1.25
C LEU A 60 -10.04 21.85 -2.57
N GLU A 61 -9.36 21.93 -3.72
CA GLU A 61 -10.05 21.94 -5.01
C GLU A 61 -10.88 20.67 -5.25
N CYS A 62 -10.43 19.52 -4.74
CA CYS A 62 -11.19 18.28 -4.79
C CYS A 62 -12.44 18.30 -3.89
N LYS A 63 -12.62 19.30 -3.03
CA LYS A 63 -13.75 19.44 -2.09
C LYS A 63 -14.79 20.47 -2.52
N LEU A 64 -14.59 21.18 -3.64
CA LEU A 64 -15.57 22.15 -4.11
C LEU A 64 -16.92 21.49 -4.43
N LYS A 65 -18.00 22.27 -4.27
CA LYS A 65 -19.35 21.88 -4.66
C LYS A 65 -19.38 21.43 -6.12
N GLY A 66 -20.08 20.35 -6.42
CA GLY A 66 -20.13 19.71 -7.74
C GLY A 66 -19.04 18.66 -8.00
N LYS A 67 -18.13 18.41 -7.03
CA LYS A 67 -17.07 17.37 -7.11
C LYS A 67 -17.29 16.20 -6.15
N GLU A 68 -18.45 16.09 -5.53
CA GLU A 68 -18.81 15.09 -4.50
C GLU A 68 -18.82 13.64 -5.05
N SER A 69 -18.88 13.48 -6.37
CA SER A 69 -18.82 12.19 -7.07
C SER A 69 -17.63 12.07 -8.03
N LYS A 70 -16.67 13.00 -7.95
CA LYS A 70 -15.53 13.08 -8.87
C LYS A 70 -14.22 13.01 -8.09
N PRO A 71 -13.66 11.81 -7.85
CA PRO A 71 -12.31 11.70 -7.31
C PRO A 71 -11.31 12.27 -8.32
N GLY A 72 -10.25 12.91 -7.82
CA GLY A 72 -9.22 13.53 -8.63
C GLY A 72 -8.45 14.62 -7.87
N CYS A 73 -7.32 15.01 -8.43
CA CYS A 73 -6.45 16.08 -7.92
C CYS A 73 -6.20 17.10 -9.03
N VAL A 74 -6.27 18.40 -8.71
CA VAL A 74 -5.94 19.46 -9.67
C VAL A 74 -4.43 19.58 -9.90
N VAL A 75 -3.63 19.24 -8.90
CA VAL A 75 -2.16 19.23 -8.99
C VAL A 75 -1.76 18.02 -9.85
N GLN A 76 -1.27 18.29 -11.05
CA GLN A 76 -0.80 17.28 -11.99
C GLN A 76 0.66 16.95 -11.71
N ASP A 77 0.93 15.68 -11.40
CA ASP A 77 2.27 15.12 -11.24
C ASP A 77 2.24 13.62 -11.63
N ASP A 78 3.38 12.93 -11.51
CA ASP A 78 3.50 11.54 -11.94
C ASP A 78 2.53 10.59 -11.21
N PHE A 79 2.03 10.99 -10.02
CA PHE A 79 1.10 10.18 -9.23
C PHE A 79 -0.37 10.41 -9.63
N THR A 80 -0.71 11.55 -10.23
CA THR A 80 -2.11 11.93 -10.51
C THR A 80 -2.83 10.93 -11.42
N GLN A 81 -2.13 10.35 -12.41
CA GLN A 81 -2.69 9.29 -13.26
C GLN A 81 -3.21 8.08 -12.46
N TYR A 82 -2.58 7.76 -11.32
CA TYR A 82 -2.99 6.64 -10.49
C TYR A 82 -4.24 6.95 -9.68
N ILE A 83 -4.45 8.21 -9.29
CA ILE A 83 -5.69 8.64 -8.62
C ILE A 83 -6.88 8.39 -9.54
N ASP A 84 -6.75 8.72 -10.83
CA ASP A 84 -7.81 8.51 -11.81
C ASP A 84 -8.10 7.02 -12.04
N ARG A 85 -7.07 6.18 -12.00
CA ARG A 85 -7.17 4.73 -12.21
C ARG A 85 -7.67 3.97 -10.98
N ILE A 86 -7.43 4.46 -9.76
CA ILE A 86 -7.84 3.78 -8.52
C ILE A 86 -9.35 3.51 -8.52
N LYS A 87 -10.19 4.40 -9.06
CA LYS A 87 -11.65 4.18 -9.09
C LYS A 87 -12.09 3.03 -10.01
N ASP A 88 -11.22 2.58 -10.91
CA ASP A 88 -11.52 1.63 -11.98
C ASP A 88 -10.88 0.24 -11.77
N VAL A 89 -9.99 0.09 -10.79
CA VAL A 89 -9.37 -1.20 -10.43
C VAL A 89 -10.21 -2.04 -9.46
N ASP A 90 -10.02 -3.34 -9.48
CA ASP A 90 -10.70 -4.26 -8.56
C ASP A 90 -10.11 -4.11 -7.14
N ALA A 91 -8.80 -3.86 -7.05
CA ALA A 91 -8.08 -3.63 -5.80
C ALA A 91 -6.87 -2.69 -5.95
N PHE A 92 -6.38 -2.16 -4.83
CA PHE A 92 -5.02 -1.62 -4.77
C PHE A 92 -4.28 -1.98 -3.47
N VAL A 93 -2.96 -1.94 -3.51
CA VAL A 93 -2.08 -2.31 -2.39
C VAL A 93 -1.06 -1.19 -2.13
N LEU A 94 -0.82 -0.86 -0.87
CA LEU A 94 0.27 0.03 -0.46
C LEU A 94 1.23 -0.72 0.47
N GLY A 95 2.48 -0.86 0.05
CA GLY A 95 3.55 -1.36 0.91
C GLY A 95 4.44 -0.24 1.42
N SER A 96 4.72 -0.20 2.71
CA SER A 96 5.63 0.78 3.31
C SER A 96 6.58 0.14 4.32
N PRO A 97 7.83 0.60 4.41
CA PRO A 97 8.62 0.37 5.59
C PRO A 97 8.09 1.21 6.77
N VAL A 98 8.32 0.72 8.00
CA VAL A 98 8.12 1.45 9.24
C VAL A 98 9.43 2.16 9.61
N TYR A 99 9.42 3.48 9.60
CA TYR A 99 10.50 4.38 9.98
C TYR A 99 10.05 5.22 11.17
N TRP A 100 10.80 5.16 12.27
CA TRP A 100 10.53 5.96 13.48
C TRP A 100 9.08 5.84 13.98
N SER A 101 8.63 4.61 14.21
CA SER A 101 7.27 4.29 14.67
C SER A 101 6.14 4.76 13.74
N ASN A 102 6.49 5.12 12.50
CA ASN A 102 5.54 5.59 11.52
C ASN A 102 5.86 5.04 10.12
N LEU A 103 5.02 5.32 9.14
CA LEU A 103 5.23 4.91 7.75
C LEU A 103 6.16 5.88 7.02
N SER A 104 6.71 5.42 5.89
CA SER A 104 7.62 6.22 5.07
C SER A 104 6.97 7.52 4.59
N SER A 105 7.77 8.55 4.34
CA SER A 105 7.28 9.80 3.75
C SER A 105 6.63 9.58 2.38
N LEU A 106 7.16 8.66 1.56
CA LEU A 106 6.56 8.28 0.28
C LEU A 106 5.17 7.66 0.44
N TYR A 107 4.93 6.91 1.52
CA TYR A 107 3.60 6.39 1.83
C TYR A 107 2.64 7.55 2.08
N TYR A 108 3.03 8.49 2.94
CA TYR A 108 2.17 9.63 3.27
C TYR A 108 1.90 10.54 2.08
N LYS A 109 2.88 10.78 1.20
CA LYS A 109 2.66 11.52 -0.05
C LYS A 109 1.53 10.91 -0.89
N ALA A 110 1.59 9.60 -1.14
CA ALA A 110 0.56 8.90 -1.91
C ALA A 110 -0.77 8.81 -1.14
N TYR A 111 -0.71 8.43 0.13
CA TYR A 111 -1.86 8.28 1.01
C TYR A 111 -2.67 9.56 1.13
N GLU A 112 -2.04 10.70 1.38
CA GLU A 112 -2.72 11.99 1.48
C GLU A 112 -3.44 12.36 0.17
N LYS A 113 -2.75 12.21 -0.97
CA LYS A 113 -3.37 12.46 -2.29
C LYS A 113 -4.56 11.55 -2.55
N ILE A 114 -4.47 10.26 -2.20
CA ILE A 114 -5.59 9.32 -2.28
C ILE A 114 -6.73 9.78 -1.36
N MET A 115 -6.46 9.95 -0.06
CA MET A 115 -7.47 10.27 0.94
C MET A 115 -8.22 11.57 0.63
N TYR A 116 -7.51 12.64 0.26
CA TYR A 116 -8.16 13.89 -0.13
C TYR A 116 -8.98 13.75 -1.41
N SER A 117 -8.51 12.97 -2.38
CA SER A 117 -9.23 12.77 -3.65
C SER A 117 -10.52 11.99 -3.48
N PHE A 118 -10.54 11.00 -2.58
CA PHE A 118 -11.64 10.03 -2.45
C PHE A 118 -12.61 10.25 -1.28
N HIS A 119 -12.19 10.98 -0.23
CA HIS A 119 -13.05 11.35 0.91
C HIS A 119 -13.89 12.61 0.58
N ASN A 120 -15.04 12.78 1.24
CA ASN A 120 -15.81 14.02 1.27
C ASN A 120 -15.98 14.49 2.72
N TYR A 121 -16.03 15.81 2.95
CA TYR A 121 -16.36 16.39 4.27
C TYR A 121 -17.88 16.49 4.45
N ASP A 122 -18.57 15.38 4.21
CA ASP A 122 -20.02 15.25 4.25
C ASP A 122 -20.34 13.96 5.01
N ASN A 123 -21.13 14.07 6.08
CA ASN A 123 -21.50 12.91 6.89
C ASN A 123 -22.48 11.96 6.18
N ASP A 124 -23.33 12.50 5.30
CA ASP A 124 -24.31 11.71 4.56
C ASP A 124 -23.66 10.98 3.38
N LYS A 125 -22.61 11.59 2.81
CA LYS A 125 -21.84 11.02 1.70
C LYS A 125 -20.32 11.22 1.88
N PRO A 126 -19.68 10.48 2.82
CA PRO A 126 -18.29 10.72 3.22
C PRO A 126 -17.22 10.26 2.22
N TYR A 127 -17.62 9.72 1.07
CA TYR A 127 -16.71 9.22 0.04
C TYR A 127 -17.28 9.45 -1.36
N LYS A 128 -16.38 9.44 -2.35
CA LYS A 128 -16.72 9.63 -3.77
C LYS A 128 -16.87 8.32 -4.55
N MET A 129 -16.72 7.20 -3.87
CA MET A 129 -16.77 5.87 -4.48
C MET A 129 -18.18 5.49 -4.91
N THR A 130 -18.32 5.00 -6.14
CA THR A 130 -19.58 4.46 -6.69
C THR A 130 -19.69 2.95 -6.51
N ARG A 131 -18.57 2.26 -6.26
CA ARG A 131 -18.49 0.83 -5.96
C ARG A 131 -17.39 0.53 -4.92
N PRO A 132 -17.48 -0.59 -4.20
CA PRO A 132 -16.39 -1.05 -3.34
C PRO A 132 -15.09 -1.32 -4.11
N ILE A 133 -13.96 -1.05 -3.46
CA ILE A 133 -12.61 -1.42 -3.93
C ILE A 133 -11.87 -2.12 -2.80
N LYS A 134 -11.27 -3.27 -3.09
CA LYS A 134 -10.50 -4.05 -2.11
C LYS A 134 -9.13 -3.38 -1.90
N THR A 135 -8.62 -3.41 -0.68
CA THR A 135 -7.34 -2.79 -0.33
C THR A 135 -6.45 -3.74 0.45
N GLY A 136 -5.15 -3.69 0.17
CA GLY A 136 -4.12 -4.45 0.87
C GLY A 136 -3.01 -3.55 1.40
N LEU A 137 -2.44 -3.89 2.54
CA LEU A 137 -1.34 -3.14 3.14
C LEU A 137 -0.20 -4.07 3.56
N ILE A 138 1.03 -3.66 3.31
CA ILE A 138 2.23 -4.39 3.75
C ILE A 138 3.11 -3.44 4.55
N PHE A 139 3.41 -3.81 5.79
CA PHE A 139 4.27 -3.01 6.67
C PHE A 139 5.52 -3.79 7.06
N SER A 140 6.70 -3.32 6.64
CA SER A 140 7.96 -4.00 6.96
C SER A 140 8.82 -3.16 7.90
N GLY A 141 9.55 -3.75 8.84
CA GLY A 141 10.44 -2.97 9.70
C GLY A 141 11.51 -3.79 10.41
N GLY A 142 12.50 -3.07 10.93
CA GLY A 142 13.67 -3.67 11.56
C GLY A 142 13.50 -3.99 13.05
N ALA A 143 12.40 -3.62 13.68
CA ALA A 143 12.14 -3.91 15.09
C ALA A 143 11.87 -5.41 15.28
N PRO A 144 12.27 -6.02 16.41
CA PRO A 144 11.89 -7.37 16.76
C PRO A 144 10.37 -7.57 16.72
N LYS A 145 9.92 -8.78 16.41
CA LYS A 145 8.49 -9.11 16.22
C LYS A 145 7.62 -8.63 17.38
N ASP A 146 7.98 -8.93 18.62
CA ASP A 146 7.16 -8.55 19.79
C ASP A 146 7.05 -7.03 19.94
N TYR A 147 8.14 -6.29 19.68
CA TYR A 147 8.11 -4.83 19.69
C TYR A 147 7.24 -4.30 18.55
N PHE A 148 7.38 -4.88 17.36
CA PHE A 148 6.62 -4.47 16.18
C PHE A 148 5.10 -4.68 16.40
N ASP A 149 4.72 -5.86 16.87
CA ASP A 149 3.32 -6.25 17.04
C ASP A 149 2.65 -5.49 18.18
N ASN A 150 3.38 -5.10 19.22
CA ASN A 150 2.82 -4.30 20.30
C ASN A 150 2.87 -2.79 20.00
N GLY A 151 3.98 -2.31 19.44
CA GLY A 151 4.22 -0.89 19.21
C GLY A 151 3.52 -0.32 17.98
N TYR A 152 3.34 -1.11 16.91
CA TYR A 152 2.88 -0.60 15.62
C TYR A 152 1.51 -1.12 15.19
N LYS A 153 0.94 -2.11 15.89
CA LYS A 153 -0.35 -2.71 15.53
C LYS A 153 -1.49 -1.71 15.45
N ALA A 154 -1.56 -0.76 16.38
CA ALA A 154 -2.60 0.28 16.36
C ALA A 154 -2.48 1.15 15.08
N MET A 155 -1.27 1.59 14.74
CA MET A 155 -1.00 2.36 13.52
C MET A 155 -1.35 1.53 12.26
N CYS A 156 -0.89 0.28 12.17
CA CYS A 156 -1.16 -0.60 11.03
C CYS A 156 -2.67 -0.84 10.84
N LYS A 157 -3.38 -1.14 11.93
CA LYS A 157 -4.82 -1.38 11.91
C LYS A 157 -5.57 -0.11 11.50
N GLN A 158 -5.17 1.05 12.02
CA GLN A 158 -5.80 2.33 11.69
C GLN A 158 -5.74 2.61 10.19
N GLN A 159 -4.61 2.36 9.52
CA GLN A 159 -4.52 2.54 8.06
C GLN A 159 -5.52 1.66 7.32
N SER A 160 -5.63 0.38 7.71
CA SER A 160 -6.59 -0.56 7.11
C SER A 160 -8.04 -0.16 7.36
N ASP A 161 -8.37 0.27 8.59
CA ASP A 161 -9.73 0.69 8.95
C ASP A 161 -10.16 1.93 8.14
N ILE A 162 -9.24 2.89 7.95
CA ILE A 162 -9.51 4.09 7.16
C ILE A 162 -9.74 3.74 5.69
N LEU A 163 -8.91 2.88 5.09
CA LEU A 163 -9.11 2.45 3.70
C LEU A 163 -10.43 1.69 3.54
N LYS A 164 -10.78 0.81 4.48
CA LYS A 164 -12.09 0.14 4.53
C LYS A 164 -13.24 1.14 4.54
N PHE A 165 -13.14 2.19 5.34
CA PHE A 165 -14.16 3.23 5.43
C PHE A 165 -14.33 4.01 4.11
N ILE A 166 -13.23 4.47 3.50
CA ILE A 166 -13.28 5.28 2.28
C ILE A 166 -13.66 4.47 1.04
N PHE A 167 -13.12 3.26 0.90
CA PHE A 167 -13.29 2.44 -0.30
C PHE A 167 -14.43 1.44 -0.21
N LYS A 168 -15.13 1.38 0.94
CA LYS A 168 -16.29 0.51 1.19
C LYS A 168 -16.07 -0.97 0.91
N GLY A 169 -14.81 -1.39 0.79
CA GLY A 169 -14.41 -2.72 0.37
C GLY A 169 -13.73 -3.49 1.48
N HIS A 170 -13.29 -4.69 1.14
CA HIS A 170 -12.38 -5.43 1.99
C HIS A 170 -11.08 -4.63 2.19
N SER A 171 -10.55 -4.60 3.41
CA SER A 171 -9.20 -4.12 3.69
C SER A 171 -8.52 -5.12 4.59
N GLU A 172 -7.31 -5.52 4.21
CA GLU A 172 -6.43 -6.36 5.02
C GLU A 172 -5.02 -5.79 5.05
N TYR A 173 -4.24 -6.20 6.04
CA TYR A 173 -2.84 -5.85 6.16
C TYR A 173 -2.01 -7.02 6.68
N MET A 174 -0.73 -7.02 6.32
CA MET A 174 0.27 -7.93 6.90
C MET A 174 1.52 -7.18 7.33
N THR A 175 2.27 -7.77 8.25
CA THR A 175 3.50 -7.20 8.79
C THR A 175 4.69 -8.09 8.51
N MET A 176 5.87 -7.48 8.39
CA MET A 176 7.14 -8.17 8.22
C MET A 176 8.18 -7.53 9.15
N PRO A 177 8.28 -8.00 10.40
CA PRO A 177 9.20 -7.48 11.40
C PRO A 177 10.60 -8.06 11.22
N SER A 178 11.52 -7.70 12.12
CA SER A 178 12.87 -8.29 12.25
C SER A 178 13.68 -8.26 10.94
N GLN A 179 13.49 -7.23 10.14
CA GLN A 179 14.14 -7.12 8.83
C GLN A 179 15.56 -6.58 8.92
N LEU A 180 16.46 -7.18 8.13
CA LEU A 180 17.74 -6.58 7.79
C LEU A 180 17.52 -5.48 6.75
N LEU A 181 18.10 -4.30 6.98
CA LEU A 181 17.92 -3.15 6.10
C LEU A 181 18.67 -3.30 4.78
N LEU A 182 19.82 -3.99 4.81
CA LEU A 182 20.71 -4.25 3.68
C LEU A 182 21.16 -5.72 3.73
N PRO A 183 21.47 -6.33 2.57
CA PRO A 183 22.07 -7.67 2.53
C PRO A 183 23.44 -7.71 3.19
N ASP A 184 24.25 -6.66 2.99
CA ASP A 184 25.54 -6.46 3.64
C ASP A 184 25.40 -5.41 4.74
N THR A 185 25.63 -5.83 5.99
CA THR A 185 25.60 -4.97 7.17
C THR A 185 26.99 -4.72 7.75
N SER A 186 28.07 -5.20 7.11
CA SER A 186 29.45 -5.10 7.61
C SER A 186 29.90 -3.66 7.88
N ARG A 187 29.34 -2.70 7.15
CA ARG A 187 29.63 -1.26 7.27
C ARG A 187 28.69 -0.52 8.23
N LEU A 188 27.70 -1.21 8.80
CA LEU A 188 26.74 -0.59 9.72
C LEU A 188 27.16 -0.79 11.16
N HIS A 189 26.97 0.23 11.99
CA HIS A 189 27.13 0.09 13.43
C HIS A 189 25.88 -0.58 14.02
N ILE A 190 25.86 -1.91 13.97
CA ILE A 190 24.79 -2.76 14.52
C ILE A 190 25.46 -3.89 15.30
N PRO A 191 25.06 -4.13 16.56
CA PRO A 191 25.59 -5.26 17.33
C PRO A 191 25.36 -6.61 16.61
N SER A 192 26.34 -7.51 16.67
CA SER A 192 26.31 -8.79 15.94
C SER A 192 25.14 -9.66 16.35
N GLU A 193 24.76 -9.66 17.63
CA GLU A 193 23.62 -10.40 18.15
C GLU A 193 22.32 -9.97 17.47
N ARG A 194 22.14 -8.66 17.24
CA ARG A 194 20.95 -8.15 16.53
C ARG A 194 20.96 -8.50 15.05
N ILE A 195 22.13 -8.69 14.45
CA ILE A 195 22.23 -9.16 13.07
C ILE A 195 21.82 -10.64 13.00
N GLU A 196 22.34 -11.46 13.90
CA GLU A 196 22.03 -12.89 13.96
C GLU A 196 20.56 -13.16 14.28
N GLU A 197 19.96 -12.46 15.26
CA GLU A 197 18.52 -12.51 15.55
C GLU A 197 17.67 -12.29 14.30
N LYS A 198 18.02 -11.30 13.48
CA LYS A 198 17.30 -10.99 12.25
C LYS A 198 17.54 -12.04 11.17
N LYS A 199 18.74 -12.61 11.07
CA LYS A 199 19.02 -13.71 10.13
C LYS A 199 18.20 -14.94 10.48
N THR A 200 18.18 -15.34 11.75
CA THR A 200 17.38 -16.46 12.25
C THR A 200 15.90 -16.25 11.93
N PHE A 201 15.35 -15.09 12.29
CA PHE A 201 13.95 -14.78 11.99
C PHE A 201 13.63 -14.89 10.49
N ASN A 202 14.50 -14.36 9.62
CA ASN A 202 14.26 -14.44 8.18
C ASN A 202 14.38 -15.87 7.64
N ALA A 203 15.30 -16.69 8.18
CA ALA A 203 15.42 -18.08 7.79
C ALA A 203 14.16 -18.89 8.17
N GLU A 204 13.54 -18.57 9.30
CA GLU A 204 12.36 -19.28 9.82
C GLU A 204 11.05 -18.82 9.16
N HIS A 205 10.88 -17.52 8.90
CA HIS A 205 9.57 -16.94 8.58
C HIS A 205 9.43 -16.38 7.17
N LEU A 206 10.52 -16.17 6.42
CA LEU A 206 10.44 -15.44 5.15
C LEU A 206 9.56 -16.14 4.10
N GLU A 207 9.62 -17.47 4.02
CA GLU A 207 8.80 -18.22 3.04
C GLU A 207 7.32 -18.21 3.42
N GLU A 208 6.99 -18.33 4.71
CA GLU A 208 5.61 -18.16 5.20
C GLU A 208 5.08 -16.75 4.88
N LEU A 209 5.88 -15.71 5.13
CA LEU A 209 5.51 -14.33 4.82
C LEU A 209 5.30 -14.12 3.32
N LYS A 210 6.16 -14.69 2.47
CA LYS A 210 5.98 -14.65 1.01
C LYS A 210 4.69 -15.35 0.58
N GLN A 211 4.39 -16.51 1.16
CA GLN A 211 3.16 -17.25 0.90
C GLN A 211 1.92 -16.45 1.32
N ASN A 212 1.94 -15.85 2.51
CA ASN A 212 0.86 -14.98 2.99
C ASN A 212 0.62 -13.77 2.06
N ALA A 213 1.69 -13.18 1.53
CA ALA A 213 1.61 -12.10 0.55
C ALA A 213 1.05 -12.58 -0.80
N PHE A 214 1.44 -13.77 -1.27
CA PHE A 214 0.85 -14.39 -2.45
C PHE A 214 -0.66 -14.62 -2.27
N GLU A 215 -1.08 -15.14 -1.11
CA GLU A 215 -2.48 -15.39 -0.81
C GLU A 215 -3.30 -14.10 -0.67
N MET A 216 -2.71 -13.02 -0.16
CA MET A 216 -3.32 -11.69 -0.21
C MET A 216 -3.60 -11.29 -1.67
N GLY A 217 -2.63 -11.47 -2.57
CA GLY A 217 -2.83 -11.23 -4.00
C GLY A 217 -3.99 -12.03 -4.59
N VAL A 218 -4.09 -13.31 -4.24
CA VAL A 218 -5.21 -14.19 -4.62
C VAL A 218 -6.54 -13.65 -4.13
N ARG A 219 -6.66 -13.25 -2.85
CA ARG A 219 -7.92 -12.72 -2.27
C ARG A 219 -8.34 -11.41 -2.91
N LEU A 220 -7.39 -10.51 -3.17
CA LEU A 220 -7.65 -9.22 -3.81
C LEU A 220 -8.10 -9.35 -5.26
N ALA A 221 -7.68 -10.41 -5.96
CA ALA A 221 -8.01 -10.69 -7.35
C ALA A 221 -9.26 -11.56 -7.55
N SER A 222 -9.73 -12.21 -6.48
CA SER A 222 -10.94 -13.03 -6.50
C SER A 222 -12.19 -12.16 -6.57
N GLU A 223 -13.32 -12.73 -7.00
CA GLU A 223 -14.63 -12.05 -7.04
C GLU A 223 -15.08 -11.61 -5.64
#